data_AF-A0A8S3V774-F1
#
_entry.id   AF-A0A8S3V774-F1
#
_cell.length_a   1.000
_cell.length_b   1.000
_cell.length_c   1.000
_cell.angle_alpha   90.00
_cell.angle_beta   90.00
_cell.angle_gamma   90.00
#
_symmetry.space_group_name_H-M   'P 1'
#
loop_
_entity.id
_entity.type
_entity.pdbx_description
1 polymer ?
#
loop_
_entity_poly.entity_id
_entity_poly.type
_entity_poly.pdbx_seq_one_letter_code
_entity_poly.pdbx_strand_id
1 'polypeptide(L)'
;MVNETVFQNIVNVKKCIKYCQGSDTFNDELEDLPLCVTADGILRAFKHERPIYWSRYNSMVPESNHRFIHNDLYPLLTPSVSMHCLVCFDLQAFASVLPNTLAASKYKTQETVVPWNAENLNIPNKNWLENVWTYIDSVTVPSHLTAPPKPDESEKLLSPLLAWCLVPCRQSDSTKHEGHRFDVLFPVCKAKFVLDLQSFKGPIETALERLALPCLDENFISQPKSLLHTLVVSVENPQALLCYLHEYKNIIKTRTIRSKDCLAILEFIAQNLEEILEGTNEDDLLNMIKEVPLHVTISGQKLTWIQLLKF
;
A
#
# COMPACT_ATOMS: atom_id res chain seq x y z
N MET A 1 6.00 3.60 -35.38
CA MET A 1 6.96 4.02 -34.33
C MET A 1 7.48 5.43 -34.61
N VAL A 2 7.96 6.22 -33.64
CA VAL A 2 8.47 7.60 -33.89
C VAL A 2 9.60 7.63 -34.93
N ASN A 3 10.46 6.62 -34.95
CA ASN A 3 11.56 6.49 -35.90
C ASN A 3 11.13 6.29 -37.37
N GLU A 4 9.88 5.94 -37.61
CA GLU A 4 9.29 5.78 -38.95
C GLU A 4 8.58 7.05 -39.42
N THR A 5 8.59 8.12 -38.62
CA THR A 5 7.94 9.41 -38.93
C THR A 5 8.96 10.43 -39.41
N VAL A 6 8.47 11.56 -39.94
CA VAL A 6 9.31 12.72 -40.32
C VAL A 6 10.16 13.26 -39.17
N PHE A 7 9.77 13.00 -37.92
CA PHE A 7 10.54 13.41 -36.74
C PHE A 7 11.75 12.51 -36.48
N GLN A 8 11.76 11.25 -36.91
CA GLN A 8 12.85 10.26 -36.78
C GLN A 8 13.26 9.85 -35.36
N ASN A 9 13.10 10.70 -34.34
CA ASN A 9 13.44 10.39 -32.95
C ASN A 9 12.75 11.36 -31.97
N ILE A 10 12.78 10.99 -30.69
CA ILE A 10 12.17 11.77 -29.61
C ILE A 10 12.80 13.15 -29.43
N VAL A 11 14.10 13.30 -29.74
CA VAL A 11 14.83 14.57 -29.61
C VAL A 11 14.27 15.62 -30.57
N ASN A 12 13.91 15.23 -31.78
CA ASN A 12 13.30 16.13 -32.76
C ASN A 12 11.87 16.49 -32.37
N VAL A 13 11.07 15.53 -31.87
CA VAL A 13 9.73 15.84 -31.33
C VAL A 13 9.82 16.84 -30.17
N LYS A 14 10.77 16.64 -29.24
CA LYS A 14 11.05 17.59 -28.15
C LYS A 14 11.33 19.01 -28.65
N LYS A 15 12.12 19.16 -29.73
CA LYS A 15 12.41 20.48 -30.33
C LYS A 15 11.13 21.12 -30.89
N CYS A 16 10.29 20.33 -31.57
CA CYS A 16 9.02 20.82 -32.10
C CYS A 16 8.07 21.28 -30.99
N ILE A 17 7.91 20.50 -29.92
CA ILE A 17 7.11 20.90 -28.75
C ILE A 17 7.64 22.22 -28.18
N LYS A 18 8.96 22.33 -27.92
CA LYS A 18 9.57 23.56 -27.41
C LYS A 18 9.36 24.77 -28.33
N TYR A 19 9.37 24.56 -29.63
CA TYR A 19 9.05 25.62 -30.60
C TYR A 19 7.59 26.05 -30.49
N CYS A 20 6.66 25.09 -30.45
CA CYS A 20 5.22 25.36 -30.32
C CYS A 20 4.87 26.06 -28.99
N GLN A 21 5.59 25.75 -27.91
CA GLN A 21 5.45 26.42 -26.61
C GLN A 21 5.79 27.91 -26.61
N GLY A 22 6.39 28.43 -27.69
CA GLY A 22 6.54 29.87 -27.89
C GLY A 22 5.21 30.58 -28.22
N SER A 23 4.15 29.84 -28.54
CA SER A 23 2.80 30.39 -28.72
C SER A 23 2.04 30.41 -27.39
N ASP A 24 1.40 31.54 -27.09
CA ASP A 24 0.54 31.69 -25.90
C ASP A 24 -0.69 30.76 -25.94
N THR A 25 -1.10 30.31 -27.14
CA THR A 25 -2.25 29.42 -27.36
C THR A 25 -1.90 27.94 -27.37
N PHE A 26 -0.62 27.57 -27.19
CA PHE A 26 -0.17 26.18 -27.36
C PHE A 26 -0.98 25.15 -26.54
N ASN A 27 -1.31 25.48 -25.31
CA ASN A 27 -2.06 24.58 -24.43
C ASN A 27 -3.52 24.40 -24.89
N ASP A 28 -4.09 25.42 -25.51
CA ASP A 28 -5.49 25.43 -25.98
C ASP A 28 -5.64 24.77 -27.35
N GLU A 29 -4.57 24.76 -28.15
CA GLU A 29 -4.51 24.19 -29.51
C GLU A 29 -3.83 22.82 -29.55
N LEU A 30 -3.72 22.13 -28.41
CA LEU A 30 -3.03 20.85 -28.33
C LEU A 30 -3.79 19.74 -29.07
N GLU A 31 -5.12 19.82 -29.13
CA GLU A 31 -5.98 18.86 -29.84
C GLU A 31 -5.54 18.68 -31.30
N ASP A 32 -5.58 17.43 -31.78
CA ASP A 32 -5.15 17.03 -33.13
C ASP A 32 -3.66 17.20 -33.45
N LEU A 33 -2.87 17.82 -32.58
CA LEU A 33 -1.44 18.03 -32.82
C LEU A 33 -0.68 16.69 -32.79
N PRO A 34 0.01 16.28 -33.89
CA PRO A 34 0.69 14.99 -33.99
C PRO A 34 2.07 15.01 -33.32
N LEU A 35 2.12 15.48 -32.07
CA LEU A 35 3.34 15.57 -31.25
C LEU A 35 3.24 14.73 -29.96
N CYS A 36 2.18 13.93 -29.82
CA CYS A 36 1.98 13.07 -28.67
C CYS A 36 2.76 11.76 -28.86
N VAL A 37 3.94 11.65 -28.24
CA VAL A 37 4.64 10.35 -28.16
C VAL A 37 4.26 9.69 -26.86
N THR A 38 3.72 8.48 -26.94
CA THR A 38 3.39 7.66 -25.77
C THR A 38 4.56 6.78 -25.34
N ALA A 39 4.51 6.21 -24.14
CA ALA A 39 5.60 5.42 -23.56
C ALA A 39 5.93 4.14 -24.36
N ASP A 40 5.02 3.66 -25.22
CA ASP A 40 5.25 2.60 -26.20
C ASP A 40 6.10 3.05 -27.42
N GLY A 41 6.51 4.32 -27.49
CA GLY A 41 7.37 4.86 -28.55
C GLY A 41 6.65 5.18 -29.86
N ILE A 42 5.32 5.21 -29.87
CA ILE A 42 4.53 5.51 -31.05
C ILE A 42 4.03 6.98 -31.00
N LEU A 43 4.13 7.67 -32.15
CA LEU A 43 3.65 9.04 -32.34
C LEU A 43 2.15 9.05 -32.64
N ARG A 44 1.41 9.93 -31.98
CA ARG A 44 -0.04 10.11 -32.11
C ARG A 44 -0.40 11.59 -32.15
N ALA A 45 -1.63 11.85 -32.57
CA ALA A 45 -2.31 13.11 -32.27
C ALA A 45 -2.79 13.11 -30.82
N PHE A 46 -2.74 14.28 -30.18
CA PHE A 46 -3.47 14.48 -28.93
C PHE A 46 -4.98 14.47 -29.22
N LYS A 47 -5.73 13.81 -28.34
CA LYS A 47 -7.17 13.63 -28.47
C LYS A 47 -7.89 13.74 -27.14
N HIS A 48 -8.91 14.57 -27.06
CA HIS A 48 -9.73 14.73 -25.87
C HIS A 48 -10.59 13.49 -25.58
N GLU A 49 -11.03 12.74 -26.61
CA GLU A 49 -11.81 11.51 -26.41
C GLU A 49 -10.96 10.35 -25.89
N ARG A 50 -9.62 10.47 -25.99
CA ARG A 50 -8.65 9.47 -25.55
C ARG A 50 -7.46 10.15 -24.88
N PRO A 51 -7.68 10.74 -23.70
CA PRO A 51 -6.65 11.49 -23.02
C PRO A 51 -5.49 10.58 -22.58
N ILE A 52 -4.29 11.14 -22.58
CA ILE A 52 -3.05 10.47 -22.22
C ILE A 52 -2.67 10.81 -20.79
N TYR A 53 -2.28 9.80 -20.03
CA TYR A 53 -1.79 9.96 -18.67
C TYR A 53 -0.46 10.73 -18.67
N TRP A 54 -0.47 11.86 -17.99
CA TRP A 54 0.72 12.62 -17.65
C TRP A 54 1.35 12.04 -16.39
N SER A 55 2.24 11.06 -16.57
CA SER A 55 2.94 10.40 -15.46
C SER A 55 4.21 9.70 -15.95
N ARG A 56 5.24 9.65 -15.09
CA ARG A 56 6.47 8.88 -15.32
C ARG A 56 6.37 7.42 -14.84
N TYR A 57 5.29 7.06 -14.15
CA TYR A 57 5.12 5.77 -13.50
C TYR A 57 4.53 4.69 -14.42
N ASN A 58 4.75 4.79 -15.75
CA ASN A 58 4.25 3.80 -16.71
C ASN A 58 4.85 2.39 -16.51
N SER A 59 6.05 2.30 -15.94
CA SER A 59 6.72 1.02 -15.63
C SER A 59 5.95 0.15 -14.65
N MET A 60 5.03 0.70 -13.86
CA MET A 60 4.17 -0.08 -12.97
C MET A 60 3.03 -0.79 -13.72
N VAL A 61 2.71 -0.33 -14.92
CA VAL A 61 1.61 -0.86 -15.75
C VAL A 61 2.04 -1.00 -17.22
N PRO A 62 3.07 -1.81 -17.52
CA PRO A 62 3.71 -1.87 -18.84
C PRO A 62 2.72 -2.19 -19.97
N GLU A 63 1.71 -3.02 -19.71
CA GLU A 63 0.65 -3.36 -20.68
C GLU A 63 -0.23 -2.15 -21.07
N SER A 64 -0.14 -1.06 -20.32
CA SER A 64 -0.86 0.20 -20.57
C SER A 64 0.04 1.33 -21.06
N ASN A 65 1.29 1.06 -21.49
CA ASN A 65 2.25 2.09 -21.94
C ASN A 65 1.73 3.00 -23.06
N HIS A 66 0.84 2.50 -23.92
CA HIS A 66 0.18 3.27 -24.96
C HIS A 66 -0.75 4.38 -24.43
N ARG A 67 -1.03 4.40 -23.11
CA ARG A 67 -1.86 5.42 -22.45
C ARG A 67 -1.05 6.46 -21.70
N PHE A 68 0.28 6.37 -21.67
CA PHE A 68 1.14 7.30 -20.92
C PHE A 68 1.96 8.14 -21.87
N ILE A 69 2.18 9.40 -21.51
CA ILE A 69 3.14 10.25 -22.22
C ILE A 69 4.55 9.66 -22.08
N HIS A 70 5.34 9.75 -23.14
CA HIS A 70 6.72 9.30 -23.10
C HIS A 70 7.52 10.11 -22.05
N ASN A 71 8.33 9.44 -21.22
CA ASN A 71 9.02 10.04 -20.06
C ASN A 71 9.86 11.28 -20.41
N ASP A 72 10.43 11.27 -21.60
CA ASP A 72 11.23 12.37 -22.15
C ASP A 72 10.40 13.64 -22.46
N LEU A 73 9.10 13.50 -22.73
CA LEU A 73 8.19 14.62 -22.99
C LEU A 73 7.46 15.10 -21.73
N TYR A 74 7.35 14.25 -20.71
CA TYR A 74 6.73 14.58 -19.43
C TYR A 74 7.13 15.96 -18.87
N PRO A 75 8.42 16.36 -18.78
CA PRO A 75 8.77 17.65 -18.18
C PRO A 75 8.46 18.85 -19.07
N LEU A 76 8.12 18.63 -20.34
CA LEU A 76 7.80 19.71 -21.27
C LEU A 76 6.31 20.04 -21.25
N LEU A 77 5.46 19.06 -20.97
CA LEU A 77 4.00 19.24 -20.97
C LEU A 77 3.55 19.29 -19.51
N THR A 78 2.72 20.26 -19.13
CA THR A 78 2.11 20.30 -17.79
C THR A 78 0.61 20.39 -18.01
N PRO A 79 -0.20 19.46 -17.47
CA PRO A 79 -1.64 19.54 -17.59
C PRO A 79 -2.14 20.90 -17.06
N SER A 80 -2.87 21.63 -17.89
CA SER A 80 -3.62 22.81 -17.51
C SER A 80 -5.12 22.49 -17.53
N VAL A 81 -5.93 23.38 -16.95
CA VAL A 81 -7.40 23.25 -16.98
C VAL A 81 -7.94 23.22 -18.42
N SER A 82 -7.23 23.84 -19.38
CA SER A 82 -7.59 23.83 -20.79
C SER A 82 -7.09 22.61 -21.59
N MET A 83 -6.16 21.83 -21.04
CA MET A 83 -5.60 20.65 -21.71
C MET A 83 -6.43 19.39 -21.42
N HIS A 84 -7.52 19.17 -22.17
CA HIS A 84 -8.37 17.99 -21.99
C HIS A 84 -7.77 16.67 -22.51
N CYS A 85 -6.73 16.72 -23.33
CA CYS A 85 -6.05 15.55 -23.90
C CYS A 85 -4.92 14.98 -23.01
N LEU A 86 -4.57 15.67 -21.91
CA LEU A 86 -3.59 15.23 -20.92
C LEU A 86 -4.22 15.22 -19.53
N VAL A 87 -4.17 14.07 -18.85
CA VAL A 87 -4.81 13.90 -17.54
C VAL A 87 -3.82 13.35 -16.51
N CYS A 88 -3.97 13.76 -15.26
CA CYS A 88 -3.16 13.22 -14.16
C CYS A 88 -3.41 11.71 -14.01
N PHE A 89 -2.35 10.98 -13.67
CA PHE A 89 -2.46 9.59 -13.27
C PHE A 89 -2.65 9.52 -11.76
N ASP A 90 -3.90 9.52 -11.30
CA ASP A 90 -4.28 9.39 -9.89
C ASP A 90 -4.54 7.91 -9.50
N LEU A 91 -4.88 7.67 -8.23
CA LEU A 91 -5.13 6.32 -7.73
C LEU A 91 -6.34 5.64 -8.40
N GLN A 92 -7.34 6.40 -8.83
CA GLN A 92 -8.50 5.88 -9.55
C GLN A 92 -8.07 5.41 -10.94
N ALA A 93 -7.29 6.22 -11.65
CA ALA A 93 -6.71 5.87 -12.94
C ALA A 93 -5.80 4.65 -12.80
N PHE A 94 -4.91 4.61 -11.81
CA PHE A 94 -4.04 3.46 -11.55
C PHE A 94 -4.83 2.18 -11.30
N ALA A 95 -5.82 2.21 -10.41
CA ALA A 95 -6.69 1.06 -10.14
C ALA A 95 -7.45 0.58 -11.39
N SER A 96 -7.82 1.49 -12.30
CA SER A 96 -8.54 1.16 -13.54
C SER A 96 -7.67 0.42 -14.57
N VAL A 97 -6.37 0.67 -14.60
CA VAL A 97 -5.43 0.04 -15.55
C VAL A 97 -4.64 -1.13 -14.96
N LEU A 98 -4.60 -1.25 -13.64
CA LEU A 98 -3.91 -2.32 -12.93
C LEU A 98 -4.31 -3.74 -13.41
N PRO A 99 -5.58 -4.06 -13.74
CA PRO A 99 -5.96 -5.37 -14.28
C PRO A 99 -5.23 -5.79 -15.55
N ASN A 100 -4.71 -4.84 -16.34
CA ASN A 100 -3.95 -5.15 -17.55
C ASN A 100 -2.58 -5.73 -17.21
N THR A 101 -2.03 -5.42 -16.04
CA THR A 101 -0.68 -5.82 -15.62
C THR A 101 -0.71 -6.89 -14.52
N LEU A 102 -1.64 -6.77 -13.59
CA LEU A 102 -1.79 -7.68 -12.46
C LEU A 102 -3.12 -8.41 -12.57
N ALA A 103 -3.08 -9.74 -12.69
CA ALA A 103 -4.26 -10.56 -12.91
C ALA A 103 -5.28 -10.40 -11.77
N ALA A 104 -6.39 -9.69 -12.05
CA ALA A 104 -7.42 -9.39 -11.06
C ALA A 104 -8.05 -10.67 -10.46
N SER A 105 -8.17 -11.74 -11.26
CA SER A 105 -8.68 -13.05 -10.79
C SER A 105 -7.86 -13.66 -9.66
N LYS A 106 -6.58 -13.30 -9.53
CA LYS A 106 -5.68 -13.80 -8.49
C LYS A 106 -5.42 -12.77 -7.39
N TYR A 107 -5.22 -11.50 -7.77
CA TYR A 107 -4.73 -10.47 -6.86
C TYR A 107 -5.78 -9.44 -6.42
N LYS A 108 -7.04 -9.57 -6.87
CA LYS A 108 -8.14 -8.70 -6.43
C LYS A 108 -9.14 -9.48 -5.58
N THR A 109 -8.99 -9.39 -4.26
CA THR A 109 -9.77 -10.10 -3.23
C THR A 109 -9.77 -9.28 -1.93
N GLN A 110 -10.81 -9.42 -1.11
CA GLN A 110 -10.88 -8.76 0.22
C GLN A 110 -10.67 -9.73 1.38
N GLU A 111 -10.66 -11.04 1.09
CA GLU A 111 -10.71 -12.08 2.12
C GLU A 111 -9.39 -12.83 2.27
N THR A 112 -8.77 -13.16 1.14
CA THR A 112 -7.64 -14.09 1.10
C THR A 112 -6.32 -13.38 0.83
N VAL A 113 -5.26 -13.93 1.40
CA VAL A 113 -3.88 -13.54 1.06
C VAL A 113 -3.41 -14.34 -0.14
N VAL A 114 -2.44 -13.81 -0.89
CA VAL A 114 -1.93 -14.45 -2.11
C VAL A 114 -0.46 -14.80 -1.93
N PRO A 115 -0.03 -16.06 -2.21
CA PRO A 115 1.38 -16.40 -2.22
C PRO A 115 2.18 -15.50 -3.16
N TRP A 116 3.32 -15.03 -2.68
CA TRP A 116 4.18 -14.09 -3.40
C TRP A 116 5.63 -14.55 -3.35
N ASN A 117 6.43 -14.06 -4.30
CA ASN A 117 7.85 -14.27 -4.36
C ASN A 117 8.50 -12.94 -4.76
N ALA A 118 9.27 -12.36 -3.83
CA ALA A 118 9.98 -11.11 -4.04
C ALA A 118 10.98 -11.16 -5.21
N GLU A 119 11.56 -12.33 -5.46
CA GLU A 119 12.60 -12.58 -6.48
C GLU A 119 12.02 -13.00 -7.84
N ASN A 120 10.70 -12.96 -8.01
CA ASN A 120 10.08 -13.32 -9.26
C ASN A 120 10.56 -12.43 -10.42
N LEU A 121 10.88 -13.03 -11.57
CA LEU A 121 11.24 -12.29 -12.78
C LEU A 121 10.04 -11.49 -13.32
N ASN A 122 8.82 -12.00 -13.12
CA ASN A 122 7.59 -11.39 -13.57
C ASN A 122 6.89 -10.58 -12.46
N ILE A 123 6.05 -9.64 -12.86
CA ILE A 123 5.18 -8.88 -11.95
C ILE A 123 4.14 -9.83 -11.32
N PRO A 124 3.87 -9.73 -10.00
CA PRO A 124 4.47 -8.82 -9.03
C PRO A 124 5.79 -9.37 -8.46
N ASN A 125 6.80 -8.50 -8.38
CA ASN A 125 8.09 -8.72 -7.73
C ASN A 125 8.43 -7.53 -6.82
N LYS A 126 9.52 -7.64 -6.05
CA LYS A 126 9.90 -6.62 -5.06
C LYS A 126 10.03 -5.22 -5.65
N ASN A 127 10.85 -5.06 -6.70
CA ASN A 127 11.08 -3.77 -7.33
C ASN A 127 9.78 -3.15 -7.89
N TRP A 128 8.90 -3.97 -8.47
CA TRP A 128 7.60 -3.49 -8.93
C TRP A 128 6.76 -2.96 -7.76
N LEU A 129 6.69 -3.71 -6.66
CA LEU A 129 5.88 -3.34 -5.51
C LEU A 129 6.41 -2.10 -4.77
N GLU A 130 7.73 -1.96 -4.65
CA GLU A 130 8.38 -0.76 -4.10
C GLU A 130 8.07 0.48 -4.96
N ASN A 131 8.05 0.33 -6.30
CA ASN A 131 7.64 1.41 -7.20
C ASN A 131 6.15 1.77 -7.04
N VAL A 132 5.28 0.77 -6.84
CA VAL A 132 3.84 0.99 -6.58
C VAL A 132 3.65 1.81 -5.30
N TRP A 133 4.29 1.45 -4.20
CA TRP A 133 4.15 2.20 -2.95
C TRP A 133 4.82 3.57 -3.02
N THR A 134 5.96 3.69 -3.70
CA THR A 134 6.60 5.00 -3.98
C THR A 134 5.66 5.92 -4.75
N TYR A 135 4.94 5.40 -5.75
CA TYR A 135 3.95 6.16 -6.48
C TYR A 135 2.76 6.55 -5.60
N ILE A 136 2.20 5.60 -4.84
CA ILE A 136 1.09 5.87 -3.91
C ILE A 136 1.47 7.02 -2.98
N ASP A 137 2.64 6.96 -2.36
CA ASP A 137 3.14 8.00 -1.47
C ASP A 137 3.28 9.35 -2.21
N SER A 138 3.80 9.34 -3.45
CA SER A 138 3.99 10.56 -4.24
C SER A 138 2.69 11.30 -4.60
N VAL A 139 1.56 10.59 -4.69
CA VAL A 139 0.25 11.18 -5.05
C VAL A 139 -0.68 11.37 -3.85
N THR A 140 -0.37 10.77 -2.70
CA THR A 140 -1.20 10.84 -1.48
C THR A 140 -0.59 11.62 -0.34
N VAL A 141 0.73 11.77 -0.29
CA VAL A 141 1.45 12.52 0.75
C VAL A 141 1.92 13.84 0.16
N PRO A 142 1.17 14.95 0.37
CA PRO A 142 1.63 16.26 -0.06
C PRO A 142 3.01 16.57 0.51
N SER A 143 3.89 17.09 -0.33
CA SER A 143 5.29 17.38 -0.01
C SER A 143 5.50 18.38 1.14
N HIS A 144 4.42 19.03 1.60
CA HIS A 144 4.40 20.01 2.68
C HIS A 144 3.87 19.47 4.02
N LEU A 145 3.35 18.24 4.06
CA LEU A 145 2.88 17.66 5.33
C LEU A 145 4.06 17.25 6.21
N THR A 146 4.00 17.65 7.48
CA THR A 146 4.99 17.30 8.49
C THR A 146 4.78 15.88 9.05
N ALA A 147 3.57 15.33 8.91
CA ALA A 147 3.17 14.00 9.36
C ALA A 147 2.30 13.31 8.28
N PRO A 148 2.33 11.96 8.20
CA PRO A 148 1.47 11.22 7.29
C PRO A 148 -0.01 11.33 7.72
N PRO A 149 -0.98 11.05 6.81
CA PRO A 149 -2.41 11.10 7.12
C PRO A 149 -2.80 10.15 8.26
N LYS A 150 -3.93 10.42 8.93
CA LYS A 150 -4.50 9.48 9.90
C LYS A 150 -4.94 8.18 9.17
N PRO A 151 -4.94 7.02 9.84
CA PRO A 151 -5.27 5.73 9.21
C PRO A 151 -6.60 5.72 8.44
N ASP A 152 -7.66 6.34 8.99
CA ASP A 152 -8.97 6.45 8.34
C ASP A 152 -8.93 7.29 7.05
N GLU A 153 -8.08 8.31 6.99
CA GLU A 153 -7.87 9.12 5.79
C GLU A 153 -7.07 8.34 4.75
N SER A 154 -6.02 7.63 5.19
CA SER A 154 -5.24 6.73 4.36
C SER A 154 -6.11 5.66 3.69
N GLU A 155 -7.03 5.05 4.43
CA GLU A 155 -7.96 4.04 3.88
C GLU A 155 -8.91 4.66 2.84
N LYS A 156 -9.42 5.87 3.08
CA LYS A 156 -10.26 6.61 2.12
C LYS A 156 -9.52 6.95 0.83
N LEU A 157 -8.28 7.43 0.94
CA LEU A 157 -7.41 7.72 -0.22
C LEU A 157 -7.15 6.46 -1.04
N LEU A 158 -6.95 5.33 -0.36
CA LEU A 158 -6.72 4.03 -0.99
C LEU A 158 -7.99 3.27 -1.38
N SER A 159 -9.18 3.89 -1.28
CA SER A 159 -10.46 3.25 -1.64
C SER A 159 -10.45 2.52 -3.00
N PRO A 160 -9.80 3.01 -4.08
CA PRO A 160 -9.75 2.29 -5.36
C PRO A 160 -8.89 1.01 -5.31
N LEU A 161 -7.99 0.91 -4.32
CA LEU A 161 -6.97 -0.13 -4.18
C LEU A 161 -7.26 -1.13 -3.06
N LEU A 162 -8.30 -0.93 -2.24
CA LEU A 162 -8.59 -1.73 -1.05
C LEU A 162 -8.60 -3.26 -1.29
N ALA A 163 -9.22 -3.69 -2.40
CA ALA A 163 -9.32 -5.09 -2.75
C ALA A 163 -8.06 -5.66 -3.44
N TRP A 164 -7.02 -4.87 -3.67
CA TRP A 164 -5.82 -5.35 -4.34
C TRP A 164 -4.79 -5.86 -3.33
N CYS A 165 -4.23 -7.03 -3.60
CA CYS A 165 -3.16 -7.64 -2.81
C CYS A 165 -1.83 -6.94 -3.09
N LEU A 166 -1.54 -5.89 -2.32
CA LEU A 166 -0.36 -5.03 -2.49
C LEU A 166 0.47 -4.87 -1.20
N VAL A 167 0.07 -5.49 -0.09
CA VAL A 167 0.78 -5.36 1.19
C VAL A 167 1.71 -6.57 1.38
N PRO A 168 3.05 -6.41 1.29
CA PRO A 168 4.01 -7.51 1.38
C PRO A 168 4.19 -7.97 2.82
N CYS A 169 3.95 -9.25 3.08
CA CYS A 169 4.02 -9.81 4.42
C CYS A 169 4.73 -11.14 4.46
N ARG A 170 5.25 -11.47 5.65
CA ARG A 170 5.64 -12.82 6.03
C ARG A 170 4.61 -13.39 6.99
N GLN A 171 4.19 -14.62 6.72
CA GLN A 171 3.27 -15.37 7.57
C GLN A 171 3.86 -16.71 7.95
N SER A 172 3.66 -17.14 9.21
CA SER A 172 3.99 -18.49 9.64
C SER A 172 2.89 -19.48 9.29
N ASP A 173 3.27 -20.68 8.85
CA ASP A 173 2.32 -21.76 8.61
C ASP A 173 1.79 -22.29 9.95
N SER A 174 0.53 -21.98 10.26
CA SER A 174 -0.13 -22.46 11.49
C SER A 174 -0.33 -23.98 11.53
N THR A 175 -0.18 -24.67 10.39
CA THR A 175 -0.42 -26.11 10.25
C THR A 175 0.86 -26.95 10.26
N LYS A 176 2.04 -26.32 10.14
CA LYS A 176 3.34 -27.02 10.15
C LYS A 176 4.09 -26.74 11.44
N HIS A 177 4.61 -27.80 12.05
CA HIS A 177 5.39 -27.72 13.30
C HIS A 177 6.74 -27.02 13.13
N GLU A 178 7.22 -26.85 11.89
CA GLU A 178 8.43 -26.12 11.57
C GLU A 178 8.06 -24.68 11.25
N GLY A 179 8.67 -23.72 11.96
CA GLY A 179 8.41 -22.28 11.89
C GLY A 179 8.78 -21.60 10.56
N HIS A 180 8.59 -22.30 9.44
CA HIS A 180 8.73 -21.76 8.09
C HIS A 180 7.77 -20.60 7.92
N ARG A 181 8.34 -19.44 7.61
CA ARG A 181 7.62 -18.27 7.14
C ARG A 181 7.57 -18.31 5.62
N PHE A 182 6.44 -17.92 5.04
CA PHE A 182 6.28 -17.77 3.61
C PHE A 182 5.80 -16.36 3.28
N ASP A 183 6.19 -15.90 2.10
CA ASP A 183 5.88 -14.56 1.63
C ASP A 183 4.50 -14.53 0.98
N VAL A 184 3.71 -13.53 1.36
CA VAL A 184 2.35 -13.33 0.89
C VAL A 184 2.09 -11.86 0.63
N LEU A 185 1.09 -11.60 -0.22
CA LEU A 185 0.50 -10.28 -0.39
C LEU A 185 -0.88 -10.26 0.24
N PHE A 186 -1.06 -9.34 1.19
CA PHE A 186 -2.34 -9.02 1.78
C PHE A 186 -3.09 -8.00 0.92
N PRO A 187 -4.43 -8.11 0.81
CA PRO A 187 -5.27 -7.01 0.36
C PRO A 187 -5.01 -5.75 1.18
N VAL A 188 -5.03 -4.58 0.53
CA VAL A 188 -4.84 -3.29 1.23
C VAL A 188 -5.87 -3.12 2.36
N CYS A 189 -7.12 -3.54 2.18
CA CYS A 189 -8.14 -3.48 3.24
C CYS A 189 -7.85 -4.35 4.46
N LYS A 190 -6.87 -5.27 4.37
CA LYS A 190 -6.43 -6.13 5.47
C LYS A 190 -5.10 -5.67 6.08
N ALA A 191 -4.57 -4.51 5.68
CA ALA A 191 -3.31 -3.96 6.20
C ALA A 191 -3.31 -3.79 7.74
N LYS A 192 -4.44 -3.40 8.34
CA LYS A 192 -4.60 -3.30 9.81
C LYS A 192 -4.45 -4.63 10.57
N PHE A 193 -4.42 -5.75 9.84
CA PHE A 193 -4.15 -7.08 10.37
C PHE A 193 -2.73 -7.58 10.06
N VAL A 194 -1.82 -6.64 9.79
CA VAL A 194 -0.39 -6.87 9.54
C VAL A 194 0.42 -6.05 10.54
N LEU A 195 1.45 -6.64 11.11
CA LEU A 195 2.35 -5.97 12.05
C LEU A 195 3.60 -5.42 11.38
N ASP A 196 3.87 -4.12 11.54
CA ASP A 196 5.21 -3.58 11.31
C ASP A 196 6.06 -3.79 12.57
N LEU A 197 6.73 -4.93 12.62
CA LEU A 197 7.54 -5.32 13.78
C LEU A 197 8.73 -4.35 13.98
N GLN A 198 9.28 -3.78 12.90
CA GLN A 198 10.47 -2.92 12.97
C GLN A 198 10.19 -1.59 13.69
N SER A 199 8.93 -1.15 13.70
CA SER A 199 8.49 0.05 14.42
C SER A 199 8.60 -0.09 15.95
N PHE A 200 8.50 -1.31 16.48
CA PHE A 200 8.57 -1.59 17.92
C PHE A 200 10.01 -1.79 18.39
N LYS A 201 10.24 -1.57 19.69
CA LYS A 201 11.54 -1.82 20.35
C LYS A 201 11.38 -2.49 21.71
N GLY A 202 12.32 -3.35 22.07
CA GLY A 202 12.47 -3.87 23.43
C GLY A 202 11.50 -5.02 23.77
N PRO A 203 10.93 -5.07 25.00
CA PRO A 203 10.11 -6.20 25.43
C PRO A 203 8.89 -6.47 24.54
N ILE A 204 8.23 -5.41 24.06
CA ILE A 204 7.04 -5.50 23.20
C ILE A 204 7.36 -6.12 21.83
N GLU A 205 8.45 -5.69 21.18
CA GLU A 205 8.95 -6.26 19.92
C GLU A 205 9.18 -7.76 20.08
N THR A 206 9.90 -8.16 21.12
CA THR A 206 10.20 -9.57 21.38
C THR A 206 8.95 -10.39 21.72
N ALA A 207 7.93 -9.77 22.31
CA ALA A 207 6.66 -10.42 22.62
C ALA A 207 5.82 -10.64 21.36
N LEU A 208 5.68 -9.62 20.52
CA LEU A 208 4.94 -9.65 19.26
C LEU A 208 5.58 -10.59 18.23
N GLU A 209 6.91 -10.60 18.12
CA GLU A 209 7.63 -11.53 17.25
C GLU A 209 7.32 -12.99 17.59
N ARG A 210 7.27 -13.33 18.88
CA ARG A 210 6.96 -14.70 19.36
C ARG A 210 5.52 -15.12 19.09
N LEU A 211 4.61 -14.16 18.90
CA LEU A 211 3.26 -14.50 18.43
C LEU A 211 3.29 -15.11 17.04
N ALA A 212 4.36 -14.90 16.25
CA ALA A 212 4.58 -15.40 14.89
C ALA A 212 3.28 -15.35 14.05
N LEU A 213 2.67 -14.17 14.11
CA LEU A 213 1.51 -13.74 13.34
C LEU A 213 1.99 -12.94 12.12
N PRO A 214 1.11 -12.61 11.16
CA PRO A 214 1.49 -11.90 9.94
C PRO A 214 2.16 -10.55 10.22
N CYS A 215 3.38 -10.38 9.69
CA CYS A 215 4.14 -9.14 9.79
C CYS A 215 4.52 -8.63 8.41
N LEU A 216 4.76 -7.33 8.29
CA LEU A 216 5.32 -6.72 7.09
C LEU A 216 6.67 -7.37 6.78
N ASP A 217 6.99 -7.55 5.49
CA ASP A 217 8.30 -8.06 5.12
C ASP A 217 9.40 -7.04 5.46
N GLU A 218 10.31 -7.39 6.37
CA GLU A 218 11.43 -6.54 6.81
C GLU A 218 12.38 -6.12 5.69
N ASN A 219 12.39 -6.88 4.58
CA ASN A 219 13.20 -6.56 3.41
C ASN A 219 12.51 -5.56 2.48
N PHE A 220 11.22 -5.31 2.66
CA PHE A 220 10.46 -4.36 1.87
C PHE A 220 10.82 -2.95 2.30
N ILE A 221 11.51 -2.21 1.43
CA ILE A 221 11.93 -0.84 1.73
C ILE A 221 10.78 0.08 1.38
N SER A 222 10.13 0.65 2.39
CA SER A 222 9.24 1.78 2.22
C SER A 222 9.99 3.09 2.49
N GLN A 223 9.47 4.20 1.98
CA GLN A 223 9.98 5.52 2.34
C GLN A 223 9.66 5.85 3.80
N PRO A 224 10.49 6.63 4.51
CA PRO A 224 10.12 7.20 5.79
C PRO A 224 8.77 7.92 5.67
N LYS A 225 7.82 7.62 6.55
CA LYS A 225 6.43 8.13 6.50
C LYS A 225 5.59 7.65 5.31
N SER A 226 5.89 6.48 4.75
CA SER A 226 5.03 5.83 3.75
C SER A 226 3.61 5.63 4.29
N LEU A 227 2.61 5.80 3.42
CA LEU A 227 1.21 5.56 3.72
C LEU A 227 0.98 4.12 4.21
N LEU A 228 1.80 3.16 3.75
CA LEU A 228 1.76 1.77 4.20
C LEU A 228 1.90 1.65 5.73
N HIS A 229 2.83 2.39 6.33
CA HIS A 229 3.07 2.33 7.78
C HIS A 229 1.90 2.90 8.59
N THR A 230 1.08 3.78 7.99
CA THR A 230 -0.15 4.28 8.66
C THR A 230 -1.27 3.26 8.68
N LEU A 231 -1.24 2.25 7.80
CA LEU A 231 -2.32 1.27 7.66
C LEU A 231 -2.10 0.02 8.51
N VAL A 232 -0.83 -0.33 8.74
CA VAL A 232 -0.42 -1.51 9.51
C VAL A 232 -0.38 -1.20 11.01
N VAL A 233 -0.26 -2.24 11.83
CA VAL A 233 -0.02 -2.08 13.26
C VAL A 233 1.41 -1.62 13.46
N SER A 234 1.59 -0.43 14.03
CA SER A 234 2.90 0.14 14.37
C SER A 234 2.83 0.95 15.67
N VAL A 235 3.97 1.48 16.13
CA VAL A 235 3.99 2.41 17.28
C VAL A 235 3.26 3.72 16.98
N GLU A 236 3.13 4.11 15.71
CA GLU A 236 2.37 5.28 15.24
C GLU A 236 0.88 4.98 14.98
N ASN A 237 0.50 3.71 15.01
CA ASN A 237 -0.89 3.27 14.85
C ASN A 237 -1.27 2.23 15.93
N PRO A 238 -1.18 2.58 17.23
CA PRO A 238 -1.40 1.63 18.32
C PRO A 238 -2.83 1.10 18.38
N GLN A 239 -3.82 1.85 17.91
CA GLN A 239 -5.23 1.43 17.81
C GLN A 239 -5.42 0.14 16.99
N ALA A 240 -4.62 -0.09 15.95
CA ALA A 240 -4.73 -1.28 15.13
C ALA A 240 -4.27 -2.55 15.86
N LEU A 241 -3.46 -2.44 16.93
CA LEU A 241 -2.92 -3.58 17.66
C LEU A 241 -4.03 -4.44 18.29
N LEU A 242 -5.06 -3.81 18.86
CA LEU A 242 -6.16 -4.56 19.48
C LEU A 242 -6.96 -5.33 18.43
N CYS A 243 -7.29 -4.69 17.30
CA CYS A 243 -7.94 -5.32 16.16
C CYS A 243 -7.13 -6.52 15.64
N TYR A 244 -5.81 -6.35 15.50
CA TYR A 244 -4.89 -7.39 15.09
C TYR A 244 -4.88 -8.59 16.05
N LEU A 245 -4.76 -8.34 17.35
CA LEU A 245 -4.77 -9.41 18.36
C LEU A 245 -6.12 -10.13 18.41
N HIS A 246 -7.21 -9.39 18.22
CA HIS A 246 -8.57 -9.95 18.19
C HIS A 246 -8.81 -10.83 16.96
N GLU A 247 -8.40 -10.38 15.77
CA GLU A 247 -8.49 -11.15 14.52
C GLU A 247 -7.79 -12.51 14.68
N TYR A 248 -6.59 -12.51 15.25
CA TYR A 248 -5.79 -13.72 15.41
C TYR A 248 -6.00 -14.43 16.76
N LYS A 249 -7.02 -14.06 17.56
CA LYS A 249 -7.24 -14.59 18.92
C LYS A 249 -7.23 -16.13 19.00
N ASN A 250 -7.77 -16.80 17.99
CA ASN A 250 -7.83 -18.26 17.95
C ASN A 250 -6.44 -18.88 17.74
N ILE A 251 -5.59 -18.26 16.93
CA ILE A 251 -4.18 -18.67 16.74
C ILE A 251 -3.38 -18.40 18.02
N ILE A 252 -3.63 -17.26 18.67
CA ILE A 252 -2.92 -16.88 19.91
C ILE A 252 -3.31 -17.84 21.06
N LYS A 253 -4.56 -18.32 21.12
CA LYS A 253 -5.05 -19.30 22.11
C LYS A 253 -4.31 -20.64 22.02
N THR A 254 -3.97 -21.11 20.82
CA THR A 254 -3.28 -22.40 20.64
C THR A 254 -1.79 -22.33 20.94
N ARG A 255 -1.22 -21.12 21.07
CA ARG A 255 0.22 -20.92 21.32
C ARG A 255 0.54 -20.82 22.81
N THR A 256 1.70 -21.34 23.19
CA THR A 256 2.27 -21.11 24.53
C THR A 256 2.95 -19.74 24.55
N ILE A 257 2.35 -18.79 25.27
CA ILE A 257 2.87 -17.42 25.41
C ILE A 257 3.29 -17.25 26.87
N ARG A 258 4.48 -16.70 27.10
CA ARG A 258 5.01 -16.52 28.46
C ARG A 258 4.34 -15.33 29.12
N SER A 259 4.13 -15.38 30.43
CA SER A 259 3.46 -14.30 31.16
C SER A 259 4.15 -12.93 30.96
N LYS A 260 5.49 -12.90 30.86
CA LYS A 260 6.22 -11.67 30.57
C LYS A 260 5.95 -11.08 29.17
N ASP A 261 5.67 -11.94 28.18
CA ASP A 261 5.33 -11.49 26.83
C ASP A 261 3.90 -10.91 26.82
N CYS A 262 2.97 -11.57 27.54
CA CYS A 262 1.63 -11.04 27.76
C CYS A 262 1.66 -9.66 28.45
N LEU A 263 2.43 -9.53 29.53
CA LEU A 263 2.56 -8.28 30.27
C LEU A 263 3.11 -7.16 29.39
N ALA A 264 4.16 -7.41 28.59
CA ALA A 264 4.70 -6.40 27.68
C ALA A 264 3.66 -5.89 26.67
N ILE A 265 2.82 -6.78 26.12
CA ILE A 265 1.74 -6.40 25.19
C ILE A 265 0.65 -5.61 25.91
N LEU A 266 0.24 -6.05 27.10
CA LEU A 266 -0.78 -5.36 27.90
C LEU A 266 -0.30 -3.99 28.39
N GLU A 267 0.97 -3.87 28.77
CA GLU A 267 1.59 -2.59 29.14
C GLU A 267 1.59 -1.61 27.97
N PHE A 268 1.93 -2.06 26.76
CA PHE A 268 1.85 -1.22 25.57
C PHE A 268 0.42 -0.76 25.29
N ILE A 269 -0.56 -1.66 25.37
CA ILE A 269 -1.99 -1.28 25.22
C ILE A 269 -2.38 -0.26 26.29
N ALA A 270 -2.00 -0.49 27.55
CA ALA A 270 -2.31 0.40 28.66
C ALA A 270 -1.73 1.81 28.48
N GLN A 271 -0.49 1.91 27.98
CA GLN A 271 0.18 3.18 27.71
C GLN A 271 -0.44 3.98 26.58
N ASN A 272 -1.12 3.32 25.64
CA ASN A 272 -1.72 3.95 24.46
C ASN A 272 -3.27 3.92 24.52
N LEU A 273 -3.86 3.67 25.69
CA LEU A 273 -5.31 3.50 25.84
C LEU A 273 -6.10 4.68 25.27
N GLU A 274 -5.68 5.91 25.51
CA GLU A 274 -6.37 7.11 25.01
C GLU A 274 -6.47 7.13 23.49
N GLU A 275 -5.38 6.81 22.78
CA GLU A 275 -5.36 6.75 21.31
C GLU A 275 -6.18 5.57 20.77
N ILE A 276 -6.17 4.42 21.46
CA ILE A 276 -6.98 3.26 21.08
C ILE A 276 -8.48 3.56 21.28
N LEU A 277 -8.83 4.40 22.26
CA LEU A 277 -10.20 4.84 22.54
C LEU A 277 -10.70 5.89 21.53
N GLU A 278 -9.81 6.61 20.84
CA GLU A 278 -10.23 7.56 19.80
C GLU A 278 -10.96 6.84 18.67
N GLY A 279 -12.25 7.14 18.48
CA GLY A 279 -13.05 6.62 17.35
C GLY A 279 -13.63 5.22 17.54
N THR A 280 -13.36 4.53 18.65
CA THR A 280 -13.94 3.20 18.96
C THR A 280 -14.95 3.31 20.11
N ASN A 281 -16.08 2.60 20.00
CA ASN A 281 -17.02 2.49 21.12
C ASN A 281 -16.34 1.74 22.28
N GLU A 282 -16.36 2.34 23.48
CA GLU A 282 -15.75 1.79 24.70
C GLU A 282 -16.24 0.35 24.99
N ASP A 283 -17.52 0.05 24.76
CA ASP A 283 -18.07 -1.29 24.96
C ASP A 283 -17.45 -2.33 23.99
N ASP A 284 -17.28 -1.96 22.72
CA ASP A 284 -16.70 -2.85 21.70
C ASP A 284 -15.22 -3.11 22.01
N LEU A 285 -14.51 -2.08 22.46
CA LEU A 285 -13.11 -2.17 22.87
C LEU A 285 -12.93 -3.06 24.10
N LEU A 286 -13.77 -2.87 25.12
CA LEU A 286 -13.75 -3.74 26.31
C LEU A 286 -14.02 -5.19 25.92
N ASN A 287 -14.96 -5.44 25.02
CA ASN A 287 -15.23 -6.77 24.50
C ASN A 287 -14.03 -7.35 23.73
N MET A 288 -13.35 -6.56 22.90
CA MET A 288 -12.12 -6.99 22.22
C MET A 288 -11.01 -7.35 23.21
N ILE A 289 -10.72 -6.49 24.20
CA ILE A 289 -9.71 -6.75 25.24
C ILE A 289 -10.03 -8.05 25.97
N LYS A 290 -11.29 -8.24 26.36
CA LYS A 290 -11.78 -9.44 27.07
C LYS A 290 -11.56 -10.73 26.27
N GLU A 291 -11.69 -10.69 24.96
CA GLU A 291 -11.57 -11.86 24.10
C GLU A 291 -10.13 -12.23 23.70
N VAL A 292 -9.21 -11.27 23.77
CA VAL A 292 -7.80 -11.47 23.46
C VAL A 292 -7.13 -12.33 24.55
N PRO A 293 -6.48 -13.46 24.20
CA PRO A 293 -5.98 -14.45 25.17
C PRO A 293 -4.61 -14.06 25.75
N LEU A 294 -4.49 -12.82 26.25
CA LEU A 294 -3.29 -12.28 26.90
C LEU A 294 -3.41 -12.26 28.43
N HIS A 295 -4.62 -12.42 28.98
CA HIS A 295 -4.86 -12.38 30.42
C HIS A 295 -4.21 -13.56 31.13
N VAL A 296 -3.34 -13.25 32.09
CA VAL A 296 -2.67 -14.22 32.96
C VAL A 296 -3.19 -14.09 34.39
N THR A 297 -3.45 -15.22 35.03
CA THR A 297 -3.70 -15.29 36.48
C THR A 297 -2.46 -14.87 37.28
N ILE A 298 -2.64 -14.61 38.57
CA ILE A 298 -1.58 -14.33 39.55
C ILE A 298 -0.53 -15.48 39.59
N SER A 299 -0.90 -16.70 39.20
CA SER A 299 -0.01 -17.87 39.10
C SER A 299 0.63 -18.05 37.71
N GLY A 300 0.42 -17.11 36.79
CA GLY A 300 0.96 -17.14 35.42
C GLY A 300 0.21 -18.07 34.45
N GLN A 301 -0.88 -18.73 34.88
CA GLN A 301 -1.73 -19.53 33.99
C GLN A 301 -2.63 -18.63 33.12
N LYS A 302 -2.76 -18.94 31.83
CA LYS A 302 -3.67 -18.26 30.91
C LYS A 302 -5.12 -18.44 31.35
N LEU A 303 -5.86 -17.35 31.49
CA LEU A 303 -7.30 -17.40 31.75
C LEU A 303 -8.05 -17.68 30.46
N THR A 304 -8.87 -18.72 30.46
CA THR A 304 -9.99 -18.85 29.52
C THR A 304 -11.23 -18.23 30.17
N TRP A 305 -12.12 -17.61 29.38
CA TRP A 305 -13.27 -16.81 29.85
C TRP A 305 -14.13 -17.46 30.96
N ILE A 306 -14.22 -18.81 30.96
CA ILE A 306 -14.92 -19.60 32.00
C ILE A 306 -14.35 -19.33 33.41
N GLN A 307 -13.11 -18.88 33.52
CA GLN A 307 -12.40 -18.66 34.78
C GLN A 307 -12.50 -17.20 35.28
N LEU A 308 -12.88 -16.24 34.43
CA LEU A 308 -13.02 -14.82 34.80
C LEU A 308 -14.39 -14.50 35.43
N LEU A 309 -15.45 -15.26 35.10
CA LEU A 309 -16.80 -15.08 35.66
C LEU A 309 -17.00 -15.73 37.06
N LYS A 310 -15.93 -16.23 37.69
CA LYS A 310 -15.95 -16.84 39.03
C LYS A 310 -15.32 -15.97 40.13
N PHE A 311 -14.97 -14.73 39.79
CA PHE A 311 -14.50 -13.68 40.70
C PHE A 311 -15.35 -12.44 40.49
#